data_AF-A0A1H5F582-F1
#
_entry.id   AF-A0A1H5F582-F1
#
_cell.length_a   1.000
_cell.length_b   1.000
_cell.length_c   1.000
_cell.angle_alpha   90.00
_cell.angle_beta   90.00
_cell.angle_gamma   90.00
#
_symmetry.space_group_name_H-M   'P 1'
#
loop_
_entity.id
_entity.type
_entity.pdbx_description
1 polymer ?
#
loop_
_entity_poly.entity_id
_entity_poly.type
_entity_poly.pdbx_seq_one_letter_code
_entity_poly.pdbx_strand_id
1 'polypeptide(L)' 'MSEEKLPEKVEKLLSSGLTYKVIAGRANCDTSTIFRIKNGDIANPSYAVGTAIDQMFSEIAVAV' A
#
# COMPACT_ATOMS: atom_id res chain seq x y z
N MET A 1 10.17 -9.33 -9.98
CA MET A 1 9.22 -9.18 -8.87
C MET A 1 9.96 -8.35 -7.83
N SER A 2 9.53 -7.12 -7.58
CA SER A 2 10.23 -6.22 -6.65
C SER A 2 10.23 -6.83 -5.25
N GLU A 3 11.41 -6.98 -4.65
CA GLU A 3 11.64 -7.59 -3.33
C GLU A 3 11.08 -6.76 -2.15
N GLU A 4 10.37 -5.67 -2.45
CA GLU A 4 9.86 -4.74 -1.46
C GLU A 4 8.70 -5.35 -0.69
N LYS A 5 8.75 -5.22 0.63
CA LYS A 5 7.70 -5.69 1.53
C LYS A 5 6.51 -4.74 1.48
N LEU A 6 5.33 -5.25 1.81
CA LEU A 6 4.10 -4.46 1.82
C LEU A 6 4.19 -3.13 2.61
N PRO A 7 4.85 -3.08 3.80
CA PRO A 7 5.05 -1.82 4.52
C PRO A 7 5.84 -0.77 3.72
N GLU A 8 6.89 -1.19 3.02
CA GLU A 8 7.76 -0.33 2.21
C GLU A 8 7.01 0.24 1.01
N LYS A 9 6.15 -0.57 0.38
CA LYS A 9 5.28 -0.11 -0.71
C LYS A 9 4.30 0.96 -0.24
N VAL A 10 3.69 0.79 0.94
CA VAL A 10 2.80 1.80 1.53
C VAL A 10 3.57 3.08 1.84
N GLU A 11 4.78 2.97 2.39
CA GLU A 11 5.62 4.14 2.64
C GLU A 11 5.96 4.90 1.35
N LYS A 12 6.33 4.20 0.27
CA LYS A 12 6.60 4.84 -1.02
C LYS A 12 5.37 5.49 -1.64
N LEU A 13 4.20 4.88 -1.52
CA LEU A 13 2.93 5.49 -1.95
C LEU A 13 2.63 6.78 -1.18
N LEU A 14 2.93 6.83 0.11
CA LEU A 14 2.77 8.05 0.90
C LEU A 14 3.79 9.12 0.49
N SER A 15 5.03 8.71 0.26
CA SER A 15 6.11 9.60 -0.18
C SER A 15 5.90 10.15 -1.60
N SER A 16 5.14 9.45 -2.46
CA SER A 16 4.73 9.96 -3.78
C SER A 16 3.55 10.93 -3.73
N GLY A 17 3.03 11.24 -2.53
CA GLY A 17 1.98 12.23 -2.32
C GLY A 17 0.57 11.65 -2.19
N LEU A 18 0.40 10.32 -2.22
CA LEU A 18 -0.90 9.74 -1.87
C LEU A 18 -1.14 9.85 -0.36
N THR A 19 -2.40 9.92 0.02
CA THR A 19 -2.80 9.93 1.43
C THR A 19 -3.30 8.56 1.86
N TYR A 20 -3.26 8.28 3.18
CA TYR A 20 -3.86 7.07 3.74
C TYR A 20 -5.30 6.85 3.27
N LYS A 21 -6.09 7.92 3.16
CA LYS A 21 -7.48 7.86 2.69
C LYS A 21 -7.59 7.40 1.24
N VAL A 22 -6.71 7.88 0.36
CA VAL A 22 -6.70 7.49 -1.05
C VAL A 22 -6.30 6.03 -1.20
N ILE A 23 -5.22 5.61 -0.51
CA ILE A 23 -4.73 4.22 -0.55
C ILE A 23 -5.81 3.28 -0.01
N ALA A 24 -6.41 3.61 1.14
CA ALA A 24 -7.45 2.82 1.78
C ALA A 24 -8.70 2.72 0.89
N GLY A 25 -9.12 3.82 0.26
CA GLY A 25 -10.24 3.83 -0.68
C GLY A 25 -10.01 2.94 -1.91
N ARG A 26 -8.81 2.96 -2.48
CA ARG A 26 -8.44 2.10 -3.61
C ARG A 26 -8.31 0.62 -3.21
N ALA A 27 -7.85 0.35 -1.98
CA ALA A 27 -7.74 -1.00 -1.44
C ALA A 27 -9.05 -1.53 -0.83
N ASN A 28 -10.12 -0.74 -0.85
CA ASN A 28 -11.41 -1.06 -0.23
C ASN A 28 -11.27 -1.51 1.24
N CYS A 29 -10.48 -0.76 2.02
CA CYS A 29 -10.26 -1.03 3.43
C CYS A 29 -10.29 0.27 4.26
N ASP A 30 -10.23 0.15 5.58
CA ASP A 30 -10.09 1.30 6.47
C ASP A 30 -8.69 1.92 6.41
N THR A 31 -8.60 3.22 6.71
CA THR A 31 -7.33 3.93 6.83
C THR A 31 -6.45 3.35 7.94
N SER A 32 -7.06 2.86 9.02
CA SER A 32 -6.37 2.16 10.11
C SER A 32 -5.67 0.88 9.63
N THR A 33 -6.23 0.18 8.63
CA THR A 33 -5.61 -0.99 8.02
C THR A 33 -4.32 -0.60 7.29
N ILE A 34 -4.33 0.50 6.52
CA ILE A 34 -3.13 1.00 5.85
C ILE A 34 -2.07 1.43 6.87
N PHE A 35 -2.46 2.10 7.96
CA PHE A 35 -1.54 2.47 9.03
C PHE A 35 -0.89 1.23 9.69
N ARG A 36 -1.67 0.20 10.00
CA ARG A 36 -1.17 -1.05 10.59
C ARG A 36 -0.28 -1.84 9.64
N ILE A 37 -0.59 -1.84 8.34
CA ILE A 37 0.30 -2.42 7.30
C ILE A 37 1.64 -1.68 7.28
N LYS A 38 1.63 -0.35 7.25
CA LYS A 38 2.86 0.46 7.25
C LYS A 38 3.74 0.17 8.47
N ASN A 39 3.13 -0.03 9.65
CA ASN A 39 3.88 -0.35 10.87
C ASN A 39 4.32 -1.82 10.95
N GLY A 40 3.88 -2.69 10.03
CA GLY A 40 4.14 -4.12 10.06
C GLY A 40 3.28 -4.90 11.06
N ASP A 41 2.27 -4.27 11.68
CA ASP A 41 1.33 -4.90 12.61
C ASP A 41 0.41 -5.93 11.92
N ILE A 42 0.29 -5.83 10.59
CA ILE A 42 -0.43 -6.79 9.75
C ILE A 42 0.55 -7.30 8.70
N ALA A 43 1.07 -8.52 8.93
CA ALA A 43 2.01 -9.17 8.02
C ALA A 43 1.33 -9.61 6.70
N ASN A 44 0.03 -9.88 6.73
CA ASN A 44 -0.73 -10.30 5.56
C ASN A 44 -2.17 -9.76 5.67
N PRO A 45 -2.47 -8.55 5.18
CA PRO A 45 -3.86 -8.14 5.03
C PRO A 45 -4.53 -9.11 4.05
N SER A 46 -5.87 -9.15 4.02
CA SER A 46 -6.57 -10.00 3.04
C SER A 46 -5.95 -9.83 1.65
N TYR A 47 -5.82 -10.92 0.88
CA TYR A 47 -5.12 -10.94 -0.41
C TYR A 47 -5.48 -9.76 -1.32
N ALA A 48 -6.75 -9.36 -1.34
CA ALA A 48 -7.25 -8.21 -2.10
C ALA A 48 -6.58 -6.86 -1.75
N VAL A 49 -6.33 -6.59 -0.47
CA VAL A 49 -5.66 -5.35 -0.02
C VAL A 49 -4.21 -5.35 -0.45
N GLY A 50 -3.51 -6.49 -0.30
CA GLY A 50 -2.14 -6.66 -0.75
C GLY A 50 -2.00 -6.43 -2.26
N THR A 51 -2.86 -7.06 -3.06
CA THR A 51 -2.89 -6.89 -4.52
C THR A 51 -3.19 -5.45 -4.93
N ALA A 52 -4.11 -4.76 -4.26
CA ALA A 52 -4.41 -3.37 -4.55
C ALA A 52 -3.20 -2.46 -4.29
N ILE A 53 -2.47 -2.67 -3.17
CA ILE A 53 -1.23 -1.95 -2.87
C ILE A 53 -0.16 -2.23 -3.92
N ASP A 54 0.00 -3.49 -4.35
CA ASP A 54 0.95 -3.88 -5.38
C ASP A 54 0.65 -3.22 -6.74
N GLN A 55 -0.63 -3.13 -7.11
CA GLN A 55 -1.06 -2.43 -8.32
C GLN A 55 -0.75 -0.94 -8.23
N MET A 56 -1.15 -0.27 -7.14
CA MET A 56 -0.85 1.15 -6.91
C MET A 56 0.65 1.43 -6.94
N PHE A 57 1.45 0.54 -6.33
CA PHE A 57 2.90 0.65 -6.31
C PHE A 57 3.49 0.53 -7.72
N SER A 58 2.96 -0.41 -8.52
CA SER A 58 3.39 -0.59 -9.91
C SER A 58 3.04 0.62 -10.79
N GLU A 59 1.89 1.26 -10.57
CA GLU A 59 1.48 2.47 -11.30
C GLU A 59 2.45 3.64 -11.08
N ILE A 60 2.89 3.87 -9.83
CA ILE A 60 3.83 4.95 -9.53
C ILE A 60 5.28 4.60 -9.94
N ALA A 61 5.64 3.31 -9.95
CA ALA A 61 6.97 2.86 -10.36
C ALA A 61 7.17 2.92 -11.88
N VAL A 62 6.10 2.82 -12.68
CA VAL A 62 6.14 2.97 -14.15
C VAL A 62 6.09 4.44 -14.58
N ALA A 63 5.66 5.35 -13.70
CA ALA A 63 5.54 6.77 -13.99
C ALA A 63 6.86 7.57 -13.84
N VAL A 64 8.00 6.88 -13.63
CA VAL A 64 9.36 7.44 -13.54
C VAL A 64 10.22 6.85 -14.65
#